data_AF-A0A9E0QH96-F1
#
_entry.id   AF-A0A9E0QH96-F1
#
_cell.length_a   1.000
_cell.length_b   1.000
_cell.length_c   1.000
_cell.angle_alpha   90.00
_cell.angle_beta   90.00
_cell.angle_gamma   90.00
#
_symmetry.space_group_name_H-M   'P 1'
#
loop_
_entity.id
_entity.type
_entity.pdbx_description
1 polymer ?
#
loop_
_entity_poly.entity_id
_entity_poly.type
_entity_poly.pdbx_seq_one_letter_code
_entity_poly.pdbx_strand_id
1 'polypeptide(L)'
;MNIKQELHKELLAFLNKVADQSYTTREWEYFAMNNYQDELMESVREEMVELIKRALKNSGGKPFSRDMKSTIQQLIHELEDMPL
;
A
#
# COMPACT_ATOMS: atom_id res chain seq x y z
N MET A 1 -1.40 -9.93 -22.28
CA MET A 1 -1.45 -9.06 -21.08
C MET A 1 -1.05 -9.93 -19.90
N ASN A 2 0.01 -9.58 -19.17
CA ASN A 2 0.46 -10.35 -18.02
C ASN A 2 -0.29 -9.84 -16.78
N ILE A 3 -1.24 -10.64 -16.28
CA ILE A 3 -2.11 -10.28 -15.15
C ILE A 3 -1.26 -9.92 -13.91
N LYS A 4 -0.14 -10.61 -13.71
CA LYS A 4 0.79 -10.33 -12.60
C LYS A 4 1.37 -8.91 -12.68
N GLN A 5 1.76 -8.47 -13.88
CA GLN A 5 2.31 -7.12 -14.09
C GLN A 5 1.25 -6.03 -13.90
N GLU A 6 0.00 -6.29 -14.26
CA GLU A 6 -1.08 -5.33 -14.03
C GLU A 6 -1.42 -5.20 -12.54
N LEU A 7 -1.51 -6.33 -11.82
CA LEU A 7 -1.72 -6.33 -10.36
C LEU A 7 -0.57 -5.64 -9.61
N HIS A 8 0.67 -5.83 -10.06
CA HIS A 8 1.83 -5.14 -9.52
C HIS A 8 1.74 -3.61 -9.68
N LYS A 9 1.38 -3.14 -10.88
CA LYS A 9 1.16 -1.72 -11.15
C LYS A 9 0.03 -1.14 -10.31
N GLU A 10 -1.07 -1.88 -10.15
CA GLU A 10 -2.20 -1.45 -9.31
C GLU A 10 -1.80 -1.31 -7.84
N LEU A 11 -1.03 -2.28 -7.31
CA LEU A 11 -0.47 -2.23 -5.96
C LEU A 11 0.41 -0.99 -5.79
N LEU A 12 1.41 -0.80 -6.66
CA LEU A 12 2.29 0.37 -6.62
C LEU A 12 1.52 1.69 -6.73
N ALA A 13 0.53 1.77 -7.61
CA ALA A 13 -0.30 2.96 -7.77
C ALA A 13 -1.05 3.29 -6.47
N PHE A 14 -1.59 2.28 -5.78
CA PHE A 14 -2.25 2.50 -4.51
C PHE A 14 -1.27 2.91 -3.40
N LEU A 15 -0.09 2.29 -3.31
CA LEU A 15 0.92 2.67 -2.31
C LEU A 15 1.39 4.12 -2.46
N ASN A 16 1.54 4.59 -3.70
CA ASN A 16 1.84 6.00 -3.96
C ASN A 16 0.74 6.93 -3.45
N LYS A 17 -0.54 6.59 -3.67
CA LYS A 17 -1.66 7.35 -3.07
C LYS A 17 -1.63 7.34 -1.55
N VAL A 18 -1.20 6.23 -0.95
CA VAL A 18 -1.04 6.14 0.51
C VAL A 18 0.09 7.04 0.99
N ALA A 19 1.24 7.06 0.33
CA ALA A 19 2.37 7.92 0.68
C ALA A 19 1.97 9.41 0.67
N ASP A 20 1.14 9.82 -0.29
CA ASP A 20 0.60 11.17 -0.42
C ASP A 20 -0.68 11.40 0.39
N GLN A 21 -1.22 10.36 1.04
CA GLN A 21 -2.52 10.35 1.73
C GLN A 21 -3.67 10.90 0.87
N SER A 22 -3.62 10.64 -0.45
CA SER A 22 -4.60 11.09 -1.44
C SER A 22 -5.67 10.05 -1.77
N TYR A 23 -5.64 8.89 -1.10
CA TYR A 23 -6.64 7.84 -1.25
C TYR A 23 -7.96 8.21 -0.56
N THR A 24 -9.06 7.74 -1.13
CA THR A 24 -10.39 7.82 -0.53
C THR A 24 -10.62 6.64 0.42
N THR A 25 -11.57 6.79 1.35
CA THR A 25 -12.01 5.69 2.22
C THR A 25 -12.43 4.45 1.43
N ARG A 26 -13.11 4.64 0.29
CA ARG A 26 -13.57 3.53 -0.56
C ARG A 26 -12.41 2.79 -1.23
N GLU A 27 -11.40 3.50 -1.72
CA GLU A 27 -10.20 2.86 -2.29
C GLU A 27 -9.45 2.08 -1.22
N TRP A 28 -9.36 2.62 -0.01
CA TRP A 28 -8.80 1.91 1.14
C TRP A 28 -9.58 0.64 1.50
N GLU A 29 -10.91 0.71 1.60
CA GLU A 29 -11.75 -0.45 1.89
C GLU A 29 -11.58 -1.53 0.83
N TYR A 30 -11.59 -1.14 -0.45
CA TYR A 30 -11.37 -2.07 -1.56
C TYR A 30 -9.99 -2.74 -1.46
N PHE A 31 -8.94 -1.97 -1.23
CA PHE A 31 -7.58 -2.48 -1.06
C PHE A 31 -7.47 -3.45 0.13
N ALA A 32 -8.09 -3.11 1.26
CA ALA A 32 -8.05 -3.94 2.47
C ALA A 32 -8.81 -5.27 2.32
N MET A 33 -9.84 -5.33 1.46
CA MET A 33 -10.65 -6.52 1.20
C MET A 33 -10.10 -7.41 0.08
N ASN A 34 -9.23 -6.89 -0.77
CA ASN A 34 -8.56 -7.67 -1.82
C ASN A 34 -7.42 -8.50 -1.25
N ASN A 35 -7.08 -9.57 -1.97
CA ASN A 35 -5.89 -10.38 -1.71
C ASN A 35 -5.16 -10.64 -3.04
N TYR A 36 -3.85 -10.75 -2.98
CA TYR A 36 -3.00 -11.15 -4.09
C TYR A 36 -2.66 -12.65 -4.00
N GLN A 37 -2.51 -13.31 -5.14
CA GLN A 37 -2.03 -14.70 -5.19
C GLN A 37 -0.50 -14.79 -5.02
N ASP A 38 0.21 -13.71 -5.33
CA ASP A 38 1.66 -13.62 -5.15
C ASP A 38 1.97 -13.27 -3.69
N GLU A 39 2.77 -14.10 -3.03
CA GLU A 39 3.06 -13.97 -1.59
C GLU A 39 3.73 -12.65 -1.22
N LEU A 40 4.58 -12.10 -2.11
CA LEU A 40 5.25 -10.82 -1.85
C LEU A 40 4.27 -9.66 -1.98
N MET A 41 3.42 -9.67 -3.01
CA MET A 41 2.40 -8.63 -3.15
C MET A 41 1.40 -8.67 -1.99
N GLU A 42 1.05 -9.87 -1.53
CA GLU A 42 0.14 -10.04 -0.40
C GLU A 42 0.76 -9.59 0.92
N SER A 43 2.03 -9.91 1.17
CA SER A 43 2.70 -9.46 2.39
C SER A 43 2.82 -7.94 2.46
N VAL A 44 3.13 -7.28 1.34
CA VAL A 44 3.17 -5.81 1.28
C VAL A 44 1.78 -5.21 1.50
N ARG A 45 0.74 -5.82 0.90
CA ARG A 45 -0.65 -5.39 1.11
C ARG A 45 -1.03 -5.48 2.59
N GLU A 46 -0.76 -6.60 3.25
CA GLU A 46 -1.05 -6.80 4.67
C GLU A 46 -0.33 -5.80 5.58
N GLU A 47 0.97 -5.57 5.35
CA GLU A 47 1.75 -4.60 6.11
C GLU A 47 1.18 -3.18 5.96
N MET A 48 0.84 -2.81 4.74
CA MET A 48 0.25 -1.51 4.43
C MET A 48 -1.13 -1.35 5.06
N VAL A 49 -1.92 -2.43 5.08
CA VAL A 49 -3.22 -2.45 5.73
C VAL A 49 -3.09 -2.16 7.23
N GLU A 50 -2.14 -2.80 7.91
CA GLU A 50 -1.91 -2.59 9.32
C GLU A 50 -1.36 -1.19 9.62
N LEU A 51 -0.46 -0.67 8.77
CA LEU A 51 0.07 0.69 8.89
C LEU A 51 -1.05 1.73 8.79
N ILE A 52 -1.91 1.64 7.77
CA ILE A 52 -3.03 2.56 7.57
C ILE A 52 -4.02 2.46 8.73
N LYS A 53 -4.39 1.25 9.18
CA LYS A 53 -5.28 1.06 10.35
C LYS A 53 -4.73 1.74 11.61
N ARG A 54 -3.42 1.57 11.89
CA ARG A 54 -2.76 2.21 13.04
C ARG A 54 -2.78 3.73 12.89
N ALA A 55 -2.49 4.23 11.70
CA ALA A 55 -2.53 5.66 11.43
C ALA A 55 -3.93 6.24 11.60
N LEU A 56 -4.98 5.59 11.08
CA LEU A 56 -6.37 6.03 11.24
C LEU A 56 -6.80 6.06 12.71
N LYS A 57 -6.46 5.03 13.50
CA LYS A 57 -6.77 4.95 14.94
C LYS A 57 -6.08 6.04 15.76
N ASN A 58 -4.81 6.32 15.47
CA ASN A 58 -4.00 7.22 16.31
C ASN A 58 -4.05 8.68 15.86
N SER A 59 -4.31 8.93 14.58
CA SER A 59 -4.02 10.22 13.95
C SER A 59 -5.26 11.05 13.67
N GLY A 60 -6.46 10.45 13.64
CA GLY A 60 -7.72 11.19 13.43
C GLY A 60 -7.73 12.07 12.17
N GLY A 61 -7.01 11.66 11.11
CA GLY A 61 -6.83 12.44 9.88
C GLY A 61 -5.59 13.34 9.84
N LYS A 62 -4.71 13.31 10.85
CA LYS A 62 -3.41 13.97 10.79
C LYS A 62 -2.51 13.32 9.73
N PRO A 63 -1.57 14.09 9.15
CA PRO A 63 -0.58 13.55 8.24
C PRO A 63 0.23 12.41 8.86
N PHE A 64 0.66 11.45 8.04
CA PHE A 64 1.54 10.37 8.48
C PHE A 64 2.84 10.93 9.06
N SER A 65 3.35 10.25 10.09
CA SER A 65 4.65 10.59 10.67
C SER A 65 5.75 10.38 9.62
N ARG A 66 6.90 11.03 9.83
CA ARG A 66 8.07 10.85 8.98
C ARG A 66 8.48 9.38 8.88
N ASP A 67 8.45 8.66 9.99
CA ASP A 67 8.80 7.24 10.05
C ASP A 67 7.84 6.39 9.23
N MET A 68 6.52 6.65 9.35
CA MET A 68 5.51 5.96 8.53
C MET A 68 5.73 6.23 7.04
N LYS A 69 6.00 7.48 6.65
CA LYS A 69 6.30 7.81 5.25
C LYS A 69 7.56 7.09 4.76
N SER A 70 8.59 6.98 5.59
CA SER A 70 9.82 6.25 5.26
C SER A 70 9.55 4.76 5.04
N THR A 71 8.73 4.13 5.89
CA THR A 71 8.33 2.73 5.73
C THR A 71 7.56 2.51 4.43
N ILE A 72 6.58 3.37 4.13
CA ILE A 72 5.80 3.29 2.88
C ILE A 72 6.71 3.44 1.66
N GLN A 73 7.64 4.41 1.69
CA GLN A 73 8.60 4.60 0.62
C GLN A 73 9.51 3.40 0.43
N GLN A 74 9.99 2.79 1.52
CA GLN A 74 10.81 1.58 1.43
C GLN A 74 10.04 0.42 0.78
N LEU A 75 8.79 0.19 1.17
CA LEU A 75 7.94 -0.85 0.57
C LEU A 75 7.68 -0.61 -0.92
N ILE A 76 7.53 0.65 -1.34
CA ILE A 76 7.42 1.02 -2.76
C ILE A 76 8.71 0.64 -3.51
N HIS A 77 9.88 0.98 -2.99
CA HIS A 77 11.15 0.65 -3.65
C HIS A 77 11.35 -0.87 -3.75
N GLU A 78 11.06 -1.62 -2.70
CA GLU A 78 11.16 -3.09 -2.70
C GLU A 78 10.23 -3.72 -3.76
N LEU A 79 9.05 -3.16 -3.96
CA LEU A 79 8.14 -3.58 -5.03
C LEU A 79 8.64 -3.18 -6.42
N GLU A 80 9.19 -1.98 -6.60
CA GLU A 80 9.72 -1.51 -7.89
C GLU A 80 10.90 -2.37 -8.38
N ASP A 81 11.73 -2.87 -7.47
CA ASP A 81 12.87 -3.73 -7.77
C ASP A 81 12.49 -5.21 -7.97
N MET A 82 11.20 -5.57 -7.85
CA MET A 82 10.73 -6.95 -8.01
C MET A 82 10.87 -7.42 -9.48
N PRO A 83 11.51 -8.58 -9.74
CA PRO A 83 11.49 -9.18 -11.07
C PRO A 83 10.09 -9.75 -11.40
N LEU A 84 9.49 -9.27 -12.51
CA LEU A 84 8.11 -9.61 -12.95
C LEU A 84 8.04 -10.50 -14.20
#